data_AF-A0A9E6F7Z3-F1
#
_entry.id   AF-A0A9E6F7Z3-F1
#
_cell.length_a   1.000
_cell.length_b   1.000
_cell.length_c   1.000
_cell.angle_alpha   90.00
_cell.angle_beta   90.00
_cell.angle_gamma   90.00
#
_symmetry.space_group_name_H-M   'P 1'
#
loop_
_entity.id
_entity.type
_entity.pdbx_description
1 polymer ?
#
loop_
_entity_poly.entity_id
_entity_poly.type
_entity_poly.pdbx_seq_one_letter_code
_entity_poly.pdbx_strand_id
1 'polypeptide(L)'
;MNTVLLRLFEQHDVSEKDRYEIGQMYNFLSEEKKQRLIKDFEIFIKKVKKFQKQLKEEKDILIGETINEIKQIIEQTKLKK
;
A
#
# COMPACT_ATOMS: atom_id res chain seq x y z
N MET A 1 -14.44 17.31 -5.11
CA MET A 1 -14.22 15.85 -5.14
C MET A 1 -15.34 15.21 -5.96
N ASN A 2 -15.07 14.23 -6.82
CA ASN A 2 -16.12 13.53 -7.59
C ASN A 2 -17.07 12.77 -6.62
N THR A 3 -18.38 13.00 -6.73
CA THR A 3 -19.39 12.44 -5.83
C THR A 3 -19.57 10.92 -5.98
N VAL A 4 -19.33 10.39 -7.18
CA VAL A 4 -19.34 8.94 -7.44
C VAL A 4 -18.15 8.28 -6.74
N LEU A 5 -16.97 8.89 -6.85
CA LEU A 5 -15.76 8.37 -6.20
C LEU A 5 -15.90 8.33 -4.66
N LEU A 6 -16.53 9.35 -4.06
CA LEU A 6 -16.81 9.37 -2.63
C LEU A 6 -17.72 8.21 -2.19
N ARG A 7 -18.80 7.96 -2.93
CA ARG A 7 -19.69 6.81 -2.65
C ARG A 7 -18.96 5.48 -2.77
N LEU A 8 -18.09 5.35 -3.77
CA LEU A 8 -17.27 4.16 -3.96
C LEU A 8 -16.30 3.94 -2.78
N PHE A 9 -15.72 5.01 -2.22
CA PHE A 9 -14.90 4.90 -1.01
C PHE A 9 -15.66 4.40 0.21
N GLU A 10 -16.90 4.85 0.38
CA GLU A 10 -17.78 4.41 1.47
C GLU A 10 -18.19 2.94 1.29
N GLN A 11 -18.58 2.55 0.07
CA GLN A 11 -19.02 1.19 -0.25
C GLN A 11 -17.94 0.12 -0.05
N HIS A 12 -16.67 0.49 -0.25
CA HIS A 12 -15.53 -0.45 -0.17
C HIS A 12 -14.72 -0.32 1.13
N ASP A 13 -15.22 0.45 2.10
CA ASP A 13 -14.57 0.73 3.38
C ASP A 13 -13.09 1.11 3.21
N VAL A 14 -12.85 2.11 2.35
CA VAL A 14 -11.50 2.61 2.06
C VAL A 14 -11.05 3.49 3.21
N SER A 15 -9.81 3.35 3.68
CA SER A 15 -9.27 4.14 4.79
C SER A 15 -9.18 5.62 4.43
N GLU A 16 -9.30 6.53 5.41
CA GLU A 16 -9.23 7.97 5.15
C GLU A 16 -7.93 8.40 4.45
N LYS A 17 -6.80 7.79 4.85
CA LYS A 17 -5.51 7.98 4.20
C LYS A 17 -5.56 7.57 2.72
N ASP A 18 -6.05 6.37 2.42
CA ASP A 18 -6.14 5.89 1.04
C ASP A 18 -7.13 6.74 0.23
N ARG A 19 -8.24 7.20 0.81
CA ARG A 19 -9.20 8.12 0.15
C ARG A 19 -8.50 9.40 -0.29
N TYR A 20 -7.68 9.98 0.58
CA TYR A 20 -6.91 11.18 0.27
C TYR A 20 -5.94 10.92 -0.87
N GLU A 21 -5.11 9.87 -0.78
CA GLU A 21 -4.10 9.55 -1.78
C GLU A 21 -4.73 9.21 -3.15
N ILE A 22 -5.74 8.33 -3.17
CA ILE A 22 -6.46 7.97 -4.40
C ILE A 22 -7.17 9.21 -4.98
N GLY A 23 -7.73 10.07 -4.13
CA GLY A 23 -8.37 11.31 -4.56
C GLY A 23 -7.39 12.27 -5.26
N GLN A 24 -6.18 12.42 -4.71
CA GLN A 24 -5.12 13.20 -5.35
C GLN A 24 -4.74 12.60 -6.71
N MET A 25 -4.47 11.29 -6.76
CA MET A 25 -4.12 10.60 -8.01
C MET A 25 -5.23 10.73 -9.06
N TYR A 26 -6.49 10.59 -8.66
CA TYR A 26 -7.64 10.71 -9.54
C TYR A 26 -7.69 12.06 -10.26
N ASN A 27 -7.32 13.16 -9.58
CA ASN A 27 -7.32 14.49 -10.18
C ASN A 27 -6.29 14.65 -11.30
N PHE A 28 -5.21 13.87 -11.28
CA PHE A 28 -4.16 13.87 -12.32
C PHE A 28 -4.46 12.93 -13.49
N LEU A 29 -5.52 12.11 -13.41
CA LEU A 29 -5.89 11.21 -14.50
C LEU A 29 -6.58 11.97 -15.65
N SER A 30 -6.39 11.50 -16.88
CA SER A 30 -7.22 11.92 -18.01
C SER A 30 -8.67 11.47 -17.80
N GLU A 31 -9.63 12.17 -18.41
CA GLU A 31 -11.06 11.85 -18.25
C GLU A 31 -11.39 10.39 -18.60
N GLU A 32 -10.82 9.84 -19.65
CA GLU A 32 -10.98 8.41 -19.97
C GLU A 32 -10.50 7.49 -18.86
N LYS A 33 -9.35 7.80 -18.25
CA LYS A 33 -8.78 7.02 -17.15
C LYS A 33 -9.61 7.16 -15.89
N LYS A 34 -10.19 8.34 -15.63
CA LYS A 34 -11.14 8.57 -14.53
C LYS A 34 -12.39 7.71 -14.69
N GLN A 35 -12.97 7.65 -15.89
CA GLN A 35 -14.14 6.82 -16.18
C GLN A 35 -13.83 5.33 -16.01
N ARG A 36 -12.67 4.87 -16.53
CA ARG A 36 -12.20 3.49 -16.32
C ARG A 36 -12.01 3.16 -14.85
N LEU A 37 -11.40 4.06 -14.06
CA LEU A 37 -11.22 3.85 -12.63
C LEU A 37 -12.56 3.69 -11.90
N ILE A 38 -13.55 4.54 -12.20
CA ILE A 38 -14.89 4.45 -11.60
C ILE A 38 -15.55 3.11 -11.97
N LYS A 39 -15.49 2.73 -13.25
CA LYS A 39 -16.10 1.49 -13.75
C LYS A 39 -15.50 0.24 -13.10
N ASP A 40 -14.17 0.21 -12.96
CA ASP A 40 -13.43 -0.95 -12.49
C ASP A 40 -12.94 -0.78 -11.04
N PHE A 41 -13.61 0.07 -10.25
CA PHE A 41 -13.14 0.52 -8.95
C PHE A 41 -12.96 -0.63 -7.95
N GLU A 42 -13.88 -1.58 -7.94
CA GLU A 42 -13.81 -2.76 -7.06
C GLU A 42 -12.53 -3.57 -7.34
N ILE A 43 -12.20 -3.77 -8.61
CA ILE A 43 -10.99 -4.49 -9.04
C ILE A 43 -9.76 -3.69 -8.63
N PHE A 44 -9.79 -2.37 -8.81
CA PHE A 44 -8.73 -1.47 -8.39
C PHE A 44 -8.44 -1.59 -6.89
N ILE A 45 -9.45 -1.46 -6.03
CA ILE A 45 -9.28 -1.55 -4.57
C ILE A 45 -8.80 -2.95 -4.14
N LYS A 46 -9.34 -4.02 -4.75
CA LYS A 46 -8.86 -5.38 -4.49
C LYS A 46 -7.36 -5.53 -4.80
N LYS A 47 -6.89 -4.94 -5.90
CA LYS A 47 -5.46 -4.93 -6.25
C LYS A 47 -4.63 -4.10 -5.28
N VAL A 48 -5.10 -2.91 -4.89
CA VAL A 48 -4.41 -2.06 -3.90
C VAL A 48 -4.23 -2.79 -2.57
N LYS A 49 -5.30 -3.40 -2.02
CA LYS A 49 -5.22 -4.17 -0.78
C LYS A 49 -4.26 -5.36 -0.89
N LYS A 50 -4.26 -6.04 -2.03
CA LYS A 50 -3.30 -7.13 -2.30
C LYS A 50 -1.85 -6.62 -2.28
N PHE A 51 -1.56 -5.52 -2.96
CA PHE A 51 -0.21 -4.95 -2.98
C PHE A 51 0.23 -4.47 -1.60
N GLN A 52 -0.64 -3.81 -0.83
CA GLN A 52 -0.34 -3.41 0.55
C GLN A 52 0.01 -4.62 1.43
N LYS A 53 -0.70 -5.75 1.27
CA LYS A 53 -0.38 -6.99 1.98
C LYS A 53 1.00 -7.53 1.60
N GLN A 54 1.30 -7.60 0.30
CA GLN A 54 2.60 -8.08 -0.20
C GLN A 54 3.75 -7.19 0.29
N LEU A 55 3.59 -5.87 0.22
CA LEU A 55 4.58 -4.91 0.74
C LEU A 55 4.83 -5.09 2.23
N LYS A 56 3.78 -5.38 3.01
CA LYS A 56 3.93 -5.66 4.44
C LYS A 56 4.74 -6.94 4.67
N GLU A 57 4.41 -8.02 3.96
CA GLU A 57 5.12 -9.29 4.05
C GLU A 57 6.61 -9.13 3.69
N GLU A 58 6.91 -8.45 2.58
CA GLU A 58 8.29 -8.15 2.16
C GLU A 58 9.04 -7.32 3.19
N LYS A 59 8.38 -6.30 3.76
CA LYS A 59 8.96 -5.47 4.82
C LYS A 59 9.29 -6.28 6.07
N ASP A 60 8.38 -7.16 6.49
CA ASP A 60 8.57 -8.00 7.67
C ASP A 60 9.74 -8.98 7.46
N ILE A 61 9.88 -9.55 6.26
CA ILE A 61 11.03 -10.39 5.88
C ILE A 61 12.33 -9.59 5.96
N LEU A 62 12.40 -8.43 5.31
CA LEU A 62 13.61 -7.61 5.26
C LEU A 62 14.06 -7.16 6.65
N ILE A 63 13.12 -6.78 7.52
CA ILE A 63 13.40 -6.43 8.91
C ILE A 63 13.94 -7.66 9.67
N GLY A 64 13.32 -8.83 9.49
CA GLY A 64 13.78 -10.08 10.10
C GLY A 64 15.21 -10.45 9.70
N GLU A 65 15.53 -10.35 8.41
CA GLU A 65 16.88 -10.58 7.87
C GLU A 65 17.89 -9.59 8.47
N THR A 66 17.56 -8.30 8.47
CA THR A 66 18.42 -7.25 9.03
C THR A 66 18.69 -7.47 10.52
N ILE A 67 17.68 -7.87 11.29
CA ILE A 67 17.85 -8.19 12.73
C ILE A 67 18.78 -9.39 12.92
N ASN A 68 18.69 -10.42 12.06
CA ASN A 68 19.56 -11.58 12.13
C ASN A 68 21.01 -11.23 11.81
N GLU A 69 21.25 -10.38 10.80
CA GLU A 69 22.58 -9.87 10.48
C GLU A 69 23.18 -9.10 11.66
N ILE A 70 22.41 -8.20 12.28
CA ILE A 70 22.83 -7.46 13.47
C ILE A 70 23.23 -8.42 14.60
N LYS A 71 22.44 -9.47 14.86
CA LYS A 71 22.76 -10.49 15.88
C LYS A 71 24.08 -11.20 15.57
N GLN A 72 24.30 -11.60 14.32
CA GLN A 72 25.54 -12.28 13.91
C GLN A 72 26.77 -11.37 14.11
N ILE A 73 26.66 -10.09 13.75
CA ILE A 73 27.73 -9.11 13.94
C ILE A 73 28.06 -8.95 15.44
N ILE A 74 27.03 -8.85 16.30
CA ILE A 74 27.20 -8.74 17.75
C ILE A 74 27.91 -9.97 18.31
N GLU A 75 27.49 -11.19 17.94
CA GLU A 75 28.11 -12.43 18.41
C GLU A 75 29.57 -12.56 17.95
N GLN A 76 29.87 -12.23 16.68
CA GLN A 76 31.25 -12.20 16.19
C GLN A 76 32.13 -11.18 16.93
N THR A 77 31.55 -10.05 17.33
CA THR A 77 32.27 -9.01 18.09
C THR A 77 32.54 -9.44 19.53
N LYS A 78 31.62 -10.19 20.15
CA LYS A 78 31.83 -10.78 21.48
C LYS A 78 32.91 -11.85 21.49
N LEU A 79 32.96 -12.71 20.46
CA LEU A 79 33.96 -13.79 20.34
C LEU A 79 35.39 -13.29 20.09
N LYS A 80 35.57 -12.03 19.69
CA LYS A 80 36.89 -11.40 19.46
C LYS A 80 37.43 -10.64 20.68
N LYS A 81 36.68 -10.56 21.78
CA LYS A 81 37.12 -10.01 23.07
C LYS A 81 37.45 -11.14 24.05
#